data_AF-A0A1C7IEX2-F1
#
_entry.id   AF-A0A1C7IEX2-F1
#
_cell.length_a   1.000
_cell.length_b   1.000
_cell.length_c   1.000
_cell.angle_alpha   90.00
_cell.angle_beta   90.00
_cell.angle_gamma   90.00
#
_symmetry.space_group_name_H-M   'P 1'
#
loop_
_entity.id
_entity.type
_entity.pdbx_description
1 polymer ?
#
loop_
_entity_poly.entity_id
_entity_poly.type
_entity_poly.pdbx_seq_one_letter_code
_entity_poly.pdbx_strand_id
1 'polypeptide(L)'
;MTKSKEEVFNKIYEMLKEEYSQECTDIQLSGDTNLITDLMMNSVDALEFMLRLEQEFDIEIPDEELNVESLQSINYLVNIITKL
;
A
#
# COMPACT_ATOMS: atom_id res chain seq x y z
N MET A 1 -7.97 15.15 11.71
CA MET A 1 -7.41 14.15 12.65
C MET A 1 -6.18 13.58 11.97
N THR A 2 -5.00 13.71 12.57
CA THR A 2 -3.75 13.16 12.02
C THR A 2 -3.83 11.64 12.14
N LYS A 3 -4.07 10.93 11.03
CA LYS A 3 -4.17 9.47 11.03
C LYS A 3 -2.83 8.88 11.45
N SER A 4 -2.83 7.92 12.37
CA SER A 4 -1.58 7.31 12.86
C SER A 4 -1.00 6.35 11.82
N LYS A 5 0.34 6.21 11.76
CA LYS A 5 1.02 5.24 10.85
C LYS A 5 0.40 3.84 10.93
N GLU A 6 0.02 3.43 12.14
CA GLU A 6 -0.58 2.14 12.42
C GLU A 6 -1.99 2.01 11.83
N GLU A 7 -2.80 3.07 11.83
CA GLU A 7 -4.13 3.07 11.18
C GLU A 7 -4.02 2.99 9.66
N VAL A 8 -3.06 3.73 9.09
CA VAL A 8 -2.78 3.70 7.64
C VAL A 8 -2.29 2.31 7.24
N PHE A 9 -1.34 1.75 8.00
CA PHE A 9 -0.83 0.40 7.78
C PHE A 9 -1.95 -0.63 7.83
N ASN A 10 -2.77 -0.61 8.89
CA ASN A 10 -3.86 -1.57 9.04
C ASN A 10 -4.88 -1.47 7.90
N LYS A 11 -5.20 -0.25 7.43
CA LYS A 11 -6.09 -0.08 6.27
C LYS A 11 -5.49 -0.64 4.98
N ILE A 12 -4.23 -0.31 4.69
CA ILE A 12 -3.52 -0.84 3.51
C ILE A 12 -3.46 -2.36 3.58
N TYR A 13 -3.11 -2.89 4.75
CA TYR A 13 -3.03 -4.32 5.00
C TYR A 13 -4.38 -5.01 4.78
N GLU A 14 -5.47 -4.47 5.31
CA GLU A 14 -6.81 -5.03 5.11
C GLU A 14 -7.23 -4.99 3.63
N MET A 15 -7.01 -3.88 2.91
CA MET A 15 -7.33 -3.80 1.48
C MET A 15 -6.54 -4.82 0.64
N LEU A 16 -5.22 -4.94 0.90
CA LEU A 16 -4.39 -5.95 0.26
C LEU A 16 -4.86 -7.35 0.61
N LYS A 17 -5.24 -7.59 1.86
CA LYS A 17 -5.73 -8.90 2.29
C LYS A 17 -7.09 -9.23 1.69
N GLU A 18 -7.95 -8.26 1.42
CA GLU A 18 -9.22 -8.47 0.72
C GLU A 18 -8.98 -8.82 -0.76
N GLU A 19 -8.16 -8.04 -1.47
CA GLU A 19 -7.84 -8.28 -2.90
C GLU A 19 -7.02 -9.56 -3.12
N TYR A 20 -6.06 -9.84 -2.23
CA TYR A 20 -5.12 -10.95 -2.34
C TYR A 20 -5.40 -12.05 -1.31
N SER A 21 -6.63 -12.16 -0.80
CA SER A 21 -7.01 -13.09 0.28
C SER A 21 -6.57 -14.54 0.08
N GLN A 22 -6.53 -15.01 -1.18
CA GLN A 22 -6.06 -16.36 -1.54
C GLN A 22 -4.54 -16.54 -1.39
N GLU A 23 -3.76 -15.48 -1.59
CA GLU A 23 -2.30 -15.48 -1.54
C GLU A 23 -1.77 -15.03 -0.16
N CYS A 24 -2.49 -14.13 0.51
CA CYS A 24 -2.17 -13.59 1.84
C CYS A 24 -2.54 -14.49 3.03
N THR A 25 -3.14 -15.68 2.81
CA THR A 25 -3.59 -16.54 3.91
C THR A 25 -2.43 -17.07 4.77
N ASP A 26 -1.22 -17.19 4.18
CA ASP A 26 0.01 -17.64 4.86
C ASP A 26 1.12 -16.57 4.91
N ILE A 27 0.96 -15.46 4.19
CA ILE A 27 1.96 -14.39 4.15
C ILE A 27 1.70 -13.49 5.37
N GLN A 28 2.57 -13.58 6.38
CA GLN A 28 2.72 -12.50 7.34
C GLN A 28 3.25 -11.29 6.57
N LEU A 29 2.36 -10.49 5.95
CA LEU A 29 2.76 -9.24 5.32
C LEU A 29 3.40 -8.39 6.41
N SER A 30 4.73 -8.36 6.40
CA SER A 30 5.53 -7.50 7.23
C SER A 30 5.65 -6.17 6.50
N GLY A 31 6.00 -5.10 7.22
CA GLY A 31 6.17 -3.80 6.58
C GLY A 31 7.22 -3.77 5.45
N ASP A 32 8.16 -4.72 5.47
CA ASP A 32 9.18 -4.96 4.43
C ASP A 32 8.74 -5.96 3.33
N THR A 33 7.52 -6.50 3.40
CA THR A 33 7.01 -7.39 2.36
C THR A 33 6.82 -6.63 1.05
N ASN A 34 7.32 -7.25 -0.02
CA ASN A 34 7.33 -6.65 -1.34
C ASN A 34 6.07 -6.99 -2.11
N LEU A 35 5.17 -6.02 -2.30
CA LEU A 35 3.88 -6.25 -2.97
C LEU A 35 4.06 -6.71 -4.43
N ILE A 36 5.06 -6.16 -5.13
CA ILE A 36 5.31 -6.51 -6.53
C ILE A 36 5.86 -7.93 -6.67
N THR A 37 6.71 -8.37 -5.73
CA THR A 37 7.46 -9.63 -5.88
C THR A 37 6.83 -10.79 -5.11
N ASP A 38 6.29 -10.50 -3.91
CA ASP A 38 5.73 -11.45 -2.97
C ASP A 38 4.22 -11.66 -3.21
N LEU A 39 3.50 -10.58 -3.54
CA LEU A 39 2.08 -10.64 -3.96
C LEU A 39 1.90 -10.63 -5.47
N MET A 40 3.01 -10.70 -6.24
CA MET A 40 3.01 -10.63 -7.70
C MET A 40 2.14 -9.49 -8.27
N MET A 41 2.04 -8.38 -7.54
CA MET A 41 1.22 -7.24 -7.93
C MET A 41 1.79 -6.62 -9.21
N ASN A 42 0.96 -6.47 -10.24
CA ASN A 42 1.42 -5.85 -11.48
C ASN A 42 1.58 -4.35 -11.31
N SER A 43 2.39 -3.72 -12.16
CA SER A 43 2.63 -2.27 -12.14
C SER A 43 1.36 -1.43 -12.35
N VAL A 44 0.31 -2.00 -12.93
CA VAL A 44 -0.98 -1.35 -13.12
C VAL A 44 -1.83 -1.44 -11.85
N ASP A 45 -1.98 -2.65 -11.30
CA ASP A 45 -2.73 -2.92 -10.04
C ASP A 45 -2.17 -2.06 -8.89
N ALA A 46 -0.84 -1.98 -8.85
CA ALA A 46 -0.02 -1.06 -8.08
C ALA A 46 -0.51 0.41 -8.09
N LEU A 47 -0.60 1.00 -9.29
CA LEU A 47 -1.03 2.39 -9.46
C LEU A 47 -2.50 2.57 -9.11
N GLU A 48 -3.36 1.61 -9.47
CA GLU A 48 -4.78 1.64 -9.08
C GLU A 48 -4.95 1.58 -7.55
N PHE A 49 -4.12 0.79 -6.87
CA PHE A 49 -4.11 0.70 -5.42
C PHE A 49 -3.72 2.05 -4.79
N MET A 50 -2.68 2.71 -5.28
CA MET A 50 -2.30 4.06 -4.81
C MET A 50 -3.41 5.08 -5.05
N LEU A 51 -4.05 5.08 -6.21
CA LEU A 51 -5.17 5.98 -6.52
C LEU A 51 -6.37 5.75 -5.59
N ARG A 52 -6.66 4.49 -5.23
CA ARG A 52 -7.68 4.21 -4.20
C ARG A 52 -7.27 4.73 -2.83
N LEU A 53 -5.99 4.61 -2.46
CA LEU A 53 -5.48 5.16 -1.20
C LEU A 53 -5.62 6.69 -1.18
N GLU A 54 -5.30 7.37 -2.26
CA GLU A 54 -5.53 8.82 -2.39
C GLU A 54 -6.98 9.21 -2.10
N GLN A 55 -7.93 8.53 -2.74
CA GLN A 55 -9.37 8.79 -2.55
C GLN A 55 -9.85 8.40 -1.14
N GLU A 56 -9.38 7.27 -0.62
CA GLU A 56 -9.81 6.74 0.68
C GLU A 56 -9.21 7.52 1.87
N PHE A 57 -8.04 8.12 1.67
CA PHE A 57 -7.38 8.96 2.66
C PHE A 57 -7.60 10.45 2.44
N ASP A 58 -8.19 10.85 1.31
CA ASP A 58 -8.36 12.24 0.87
C ASP A 58 -6.99 12.97 0.81
N ILE A 59 -6.01 12.30 0.19
CA ILE A 59 -4.63 12.77 0.02
C ILE A 59 -4.27 12.81 -1.47
N GLU A 60 -3.20 13.54 -1.81
CA GLU A 60 -2.65 13.62 -3.17
C GLU A 60 -1.20 13.15 -3.12
N ILE A 61 -0.90 11.98 -3.69
CA ILE A 61 0.46 11.45 -3.78
C ILE A 61 1.11 12.10 -5.01
N PRO A 62 2.27 12.77 -4.87
CA PRO A 62 2.93 13.39 -6.01
C PRO A 62 3.35 12.32 -7.03
N ASP A 63 3.27 12.66 -8.32
CA ASP A 63 3.68 11.78 -9.43
C ASP A 63 5.11 11.21 -9.26
N GLU A 64 5.99 11.94 -8.59
CA GLU A 64 7.36 11.49 -8.28
C GLU A 64 7.39 10.26 -7.35
N GLU A 65 6.41 10.13 -6.45
CA GLU A 65 6.24 9.00 -5.53
C GLU A 65 5.25 7.95 -6.09
N LEU A 66 4.47 8.28 -7.13
CA LEU A 66 3.59 7.34 -7.86
C LEU A 66 4.41 6.42 -8.79
N ASN A 67 5.29 5.63 -8.20
CA ASN A 67 6.11 4.68 -8.93
C ASN A 67 6.01 3.27 -8.31
N VAL A 68 6.26 2.26 -9.15
CA VAL A 68 6.23 0.85 -8.73
C VAL A 68 7.28 0.51 -7.67
N GLU A 69 8.37 1.27 -7.61
CA GLU A 69 9.40 1.12 -6.58
C GLU A 69 8.85 1.47 -5.19
N SER A 70 7.96 2.46 -5.09
CA SER A 70 7.28 2.82 -3.83
C SER A 70 6.35 1.73 -3.30
N LEU A 71 5.92 0.80 -4.15
CA LEU A 71 5.06 -0.33 -3.79
C LEU A 71 5.85 -1.59 -3.44
N GLN A 72 7.17 -1.54 -3.50
CA GLN A 72 8.03 -2.64 -3.05
C GLN A 72 8.00 -2.85 -1.54
N SER A 73 7.37 -1.97 -0.76
CA SER A 73 7.21 -2.16 0.69
C SER A 73 5.97 -1.44 1.21
N ILE A 74 5.17 -2.14 2.01
CA ILE A 74 3.99 -1.54 2.68
C ILE A 74 4.42 -0.36 3.57
N ASN A 75 5.57 -0.49 4.24
CA ASN A 75 6.13 0.60 5.05
C ASN A 75 6.39 1.87 4.23
N TYR A 76 6.78 1.73 2.96
CA TYR A 76 7.04 2.87 2.10
C TYR A 76 5.74 3.61 1.78
N LEU A 77 4.68 2.90 1.41
CA LEU A 77 3.34 3.48 1.21
C LEU A 77 2.82 4.18 2.46
N VAL A 78 2.90 3.51 3.62
CA VAL A 78 2.50 4.12 4.89
C VAL A 78 3.30 5.39 5.15
N ASN A 79 4.60 5.37 4.85
CA ASN A 79 5.45 6.52 5.04
C ASN A 79 5.07 7.68 4.10
N ILE A 80 4.77 7.42 2.82
CA ILE A 80 4.26 8.45 1.89
C ILE A 80 3.01 9.10 2.48
N ILE A 81 1.99 8.28 2.81
CA ILE A 81 0.70 8.77 3.30
C ILE A 81 0.83 9.55 4.60
N THR A 82 1.72 9.14 5.50
CA THR A 82 1.88 9.82 6.79
C THR A 82 2.76 11.08 6.70
N LYS A 83 3.48 11.25 5.60
CA LYS A 83 4.39 12.38 5.38
C LYS A 83 3.71 13.50 4.58
N LEU A 84 2.59 13.20 3.92
CA LEU A 84 1.61 14.13 3.37
C LEU A 84 0.76 14.76 4.49
#